data_AF-A0A5K1FCV7-F1
#
_entry.id   AF-A0A5K1FCV7-F1
#
_cell.length_a   1.000
_cell.length_b   1.000
_cell.length_c   1.000
_cell.angle_alpha   90.00
_cell.angle_beta   90.00
_cell.angle_gamma   90.00
#
_symmetry.space_group_name_H-M   'P 1'
#
loop_
_entity.id
_entity.type
_entity.pdbx_description
1 polymer ?
#
loop_
_entity_poly.entity_id
_entity_poly.type
_entity_poly.pdbx_seq_one_letter_code
_entity_poly.pdbx_strand_id
1 'polypeptide(L)'
;GHGFAFVVAPSTNFSDATRGRYLDLFNESNNRNPTNHIFSVEFDTAQQAILMDTDASHVAINVNRVISNASAPAAYYIEYGKMEWVVLDSKTTIQAWIEYDGQMKQLNVTIAPLSHPLQPNRSLIHIPLI
;
A
#
# COMPACT_ATOMS: atom_id res chain seq x y z
N GLY A 1 -13.90 -3.62 6.88
CA GLY A 1 -12.90 -2.69 7.46
C GLY A 1 -12.33 -1.86 6.33
N HIS A 2 -11.41 -0.95 6.62
CA HIS A 2 -10.71 -0.11 5.62
C HIS A 2 -9.37 -0.72 5.20
N GLY A 3 -9.29 -2.05 5.09
CA GLY A 3 -8.02 -2.73 4.83
C GLY A 3 -7.05 -2.84 6.01
N PHE A 4 -5.76 -2.93 5.68
CA PHE A 4 -4.62 -2.99 6.61
C PHE A 4 -3.36 -2.45 5.93
N ALA A 5 -2.28 -2.24 6.69
CA ALA A 5 -1.01 -1.75 6.15
C ALA A 5 0.21 -2.52 6.69
N PHE A 6 1.22 -2.68 5.83
CA PHE A 6 2.60 -2.93 6.23
C PHE A 6 3.27 -1.61 6.58
N VAL A 7 3.98 -1.54 7.71
CA VAL A 7 4.48 -0.26 8.25
C VAL A 7 5.94 -0.38 8.67
N VAL A 8 6.74 0.61 8.29
CA VAL A 8 8.09 0.85 8.80
C VAL A 8 8.10 2.22 9.47
N ALA A 9 8.40 2.23 10.77
CA ALA A 9 8.38 3.44 11.59
C ALA A 9 9.43 3.35 12.70
N PRO A 10 9.90 4.49 13.25
CA PRO A 10 10.87 4.52 14.35
C PRO A 10 10.29 4.04 15.70
N SER A 11 8.97 3.88 15.78
CA SER A 11 8.26 3.42 16.98
C SER A 11 7.02 2.62 16.57
N THR A 12 6.62 1.67 17.41
CA THR A 12 5.35 0.95 17.28
C THR A 12 4.21 1.61 18.04
N ASN A 13 4.46 2.76 18.68
CA ASN A 13 3.43 3.50 19.40
C ASN A 13 2.66 4.44 18.46
N PHE A 14 1.40 4.10 18.20
CA PHE A 14 0.44 4.90 17.44
C PHE A 14 -0.77 5.30 18.30
N SER A 15 -0.60 5.41 19.63
CA SER A 15 -1.71 5.73 20.57
C SER A 15 -2.44 7.02 20.23
N ASP A 16 -1.73 7.97 19.63
CA ASP A 16 -2.24 9.30 19.31
C ASP A 16 -2.85 9.35 17.90
N ALA A 17 -2.84 8.25 17.16
CA ALA A 17 -3.41 8.18 15.82
C ALA A 17 -4.94 8.23 15.88
N THR A 18 -5.53 8.92 14.89
CA THR A 18 -6.97 9.02 14.74
C THR A 18 -7.50 7.80 14.00
N ARG A 19 -8.50 7.13 14.59
CA ARG A 19 -9.04 5.91 14.00
C ARG A 19 -9.71 6.12 12.64
N GLY A 20 -9.59 5.12 11.77
CA GLY A 20 -10.28 5.06 10.48
C GLY A 20 -9.58 5.86 9.39
N ARG A 21 -9.98 7.12 9.17
CA ARG A 21 -9.58 7.93 8.00
C ARG A 21 -8.08 8.27 7.90
N TYR A 22 -7.27 7.89 8.89
CA TYR A 22 -5.83 8.13 8.95
C TYR A 22 -5.03 6.83 9.09
N LEU A 23 -5.62 5.70 8.66
CA LEU A 23 -5.00 4.37 8.65
C LEU A 23 -4.55 3.87 10.02
N ASP A 24 -5.06 4.49 11.09
CA ASP A 24 -4.59 4.27 12.45
C ASP A 24 -3.07 4.56 12.62
N LEU A 25 -2.48 5.36 11.72
CA LEU A 25 -1.07 5.76 11.74
C LEU A 25 -0.86 7.25 11.98
N PHE A 26 -1.81 8.08 11.53
CA PHE A 26 -1.71 9.54 11.60
C PHE A 26 -2.87 10.16 12.38
N ASN A 27 -2.74 11.44 12.69
CA ASN A 27 -3.79 12.31 13.17
C ASN A 27 -3.68 13.66 12.46
N GLU A 28 -4.59 14.59 12.76
CA GLU A 28 -4.60 15.91 12.11
C GLU A 28 -3.30 16.70 12.33
N SER A 29 -2.62 16.52 13.47
CA SER A 29 -1.41 17.25 13.82
C SER A 29 -0.13 16.68 13.23
N ASN A 30 -0.06 15.37 13.00
CA ASN A 30 1.14 14.70 12.48
C ASN A 30 1.01 14.32 10.99
N ASN A 31 -0.18 14.36 10.40
CA ASN A 31 -0.34 14.09 8.97
C ASN A 31 0.48 15.09 8.14
N ARG A 32 1.32 14.58 7.22
CA ARG A 32 2.27 15.35 6.39
C ARG A 32 3.48 15.90 7.16
N ASN A 33 3.70 15.50 8.40
CA ASN A 33 4.89 15.90 9.14
C ASN A 33 6.11 15.07 8.67
N PRO A 34 7.13 15.69 8.05
CA PRO A 34 8.30 14.96 7.55
C PRO A 34 9.13 14.28 8.66
N THR A 35 8.97 14.70 9.93
CA THR A 35 9.68 14.10 11.06
C THR A 35 9.01 12.84 11.60
N ASN A 36 7.89 12.40 11.01
CA ASN A 36 7.24 11.15 11.42
C ASN A 36 8.12 9.93 11.13
N HIS A 37 8.83 9.95 9.99
CA HIS A 37 9.57 8.81 9.44
C HIS A 37 8.71 7.53 9.36
N ILE A 38 7.46 7.68 8.96
CA ILE A 38 6.50 6.59 8.76
C ILE A 38 6.40 6.30 7.26
N PHE A 39 6.72 5.07 6.90
CA PHE A 39 6.45 4.49 5.60
C PHE A 39 5.38 3.41 5.76
N SER A 40 4.41 3.36 4.84
CA SER A 40 3.50 2.23 4.78
C SER A 40 3.12 1.84 3.35
N VAL A 41 2.83 0.53 3.20
CA VAL A 41 2.13 -0.04 2.05
C VAL A 41 0.75 -0.46 2.53
N GLU A 42 -0.25 0.20 2.01
CA GLU A 42 -1.67 0.00 2.34
C GLU A 42 -2.33 -0.95 1.35
N PHE A 43 -3.22 -1.80 1.87
CA PHE A 43 -4.10 -2.68 1.11
C PHE A 43 -5.54 -2.30 1.45
N ASP A 44 -6.07 -1.27 0.78
CA ASP A 44 -7.39 -0.71 1.08
C ASP A 44 -8.50 -1.52 0.39
N THR A 45 -9.55 -1.82 1.13
CA THR A 45 -10.74 -2.57 0.70
C THR A 45 -11.98 -1.69 0.56
N ALA A 46 -11.88 -0.39 0.85
CA ALA A 46 -13.04 0.50 0.93
C ALA A 46 -12.74 1.87 0.31
N GLN A 47 -13.53 2.23 -0.70
CA GLN A 47 -13.40 3.52 -1.37
C GLN A 47 -13.62 4.70 -0.41
N GLN A 48 -12.64 5.60 -0.30
CA GLN A 48 -12.75 6.83 0.49
C GLN A 48 -12.62 8.10 -0.38
N ALA A 49 -13.73 8.56 -0.96
CA ALA A 49 -13.76 9.73 -1.85
C ALA A 49 -13.17 11.03 -1.25
N ILE A 50 -13.22 11.19 0.08
CA ILE A 50 -12.65 12.37 0.80
C ILE A 50 -11.10 12.36 0.78
N LEU A 51 -10.47 11.21 0.53
CA LEU A 51 -9.02 11.03 0.45
C LEU A 51 -8.49 10.96 -0.99
N MET A 52 -9.31 11.33 -1.99
CA MET A 52 -9.02 11.16 -3.42
C MET A 52 -8.84 9.70 -3.87
N ASP A 53 -9.40 8.77 -3.12
CA ASP A 53 -9.43 7.36 -3.49
C ASP A 53 -10.53 7.10 -4.53
N THR A 54 -10.10 6.72 -5.74
CA THR A 54 -10.98 6.51 -6.89
C THR A 54 -11.38 5.04 -7.09
N ASP A 55 -10.76 4.09 -6.39
CA ASP A 55 -10.90 2.65 -6.67
C ASP A 55 -11.30 1.86 -5.41
N ALA A 56 -12.28 0.94 -5.53
CA ALA A 56 -12.82 0.23 -4.37
C ALA A 56 -11.82 -0.70 -3.64
N SER A 57 -10.84 -1.27 -4.36
CA SER A 57 -9.75 -2.05 -3.78
C SER A 57 -8.43 -1.63 -4.42
N HIS A 58 -7.51 -1.11 -3.64
CA HIS A 58 -6.26 -0.58 -4.16
C HIS A 58 -5.07 -0.89 -3.22
N VAL A 59 -3.88 -0.83 -3.81
CA VAL A 59 -2.62 -0.85 -3.06
C VAL A 59 -2.03 0.54 -3.13
N ALA A 60 -1.53 1.05 -2.01
CA ALA A 60 -1.02 2.40 -1.90
C ALA A 60 0.32 2.45 -1.16
N ILE A 61 1.16 3.40 -1.54
CA ILE A 61 2.42 3.74 -0.86
C ILE A 61 2.25 5.09 -0.20
N ASN A 62 2.44 5.14 1.11
CA ASN A 62 2.22 6.32 1.95
C ASN A 62 3.52 6.69 2.66
N VAL A 63 3.95 7.95 2.56
CA VAL A 63 5.14 8.48 3.25
C VAL A 63 4.74 9.69 4.08
N ASN A 64 4.77 9.53 5.40
CA ASN A 64 4.47 10.55 6.41
C ASN A 64 3.06 11.17 6.34
N ARG A 65 2.16 10.64 5.52
CA ARG A 65 0.81 11.18 5.32
C ARG A 65 -0.16 10.11 4.86
N VAL A 66 -1.45 10.36 5.06
CA VAL A 66 -2.52 9.47 4.61
C VAL A 66 -2.77 9.51 3.09
N ILE A 67 -2.53 10.65 2.44
CA ILE A 67 -2.69 10.75 0.98
C ILE A 67 -1.50 10.11 0.29
N SER A 68 -1.74 9.07 -0.48
CA SER A 68 -0.68 8.25 -1.05
C SER A 68 0.27 9.01 -1.96
N ASN A 69 1.53 8.60 -1.93
CA ASN A 69 2.56 9.00 -2.88
C ASN A 69 2.32 8.35 -4.24
N ALA A 70 1.88 7.09 -4.22
CA ALA A 70 1.48 6.34 -5.39
C ALA A 70 0.42 5.32 -4.98
N SER A 71 -0.53 5.05 -5.87
CA SER A 71 -1.52 4.01 -5.70
C SER A 71 -1.82 3.35 -7.04
N ALA A 72 -2.31 2.12 -6.98
CA ALA A 72 -2.84 1.42 -8.13
C ALA A 72 -4.00 0.52 -7.69
N PRO A 73 -5.07 0.39 -8.50
CA PRO A 73 -6.11 -0.57 -8.19
C PRO A 73 -5.52 -1.99 -8.10
N ALA A 74 -6.03 -2.77 -7.15
CA ALA A 74 -5.43 -4.04 -6.78
C ALA A 74 -5.49 -5.02 -7.95
N ALA A 75 -4.32 -5.32 -8.51
CA ALA A 75 -4.17 -6.20 -9.65
C ALA A 75 -2.79 -6.87 -9.66
N TYR A 76 -2.64 -7.89 -10.49
CA TYR A 76 -1.36 -8.51 -10.77
C TYR A 76 -1.19 -8.77 -12.27
N TYR A 77 0.06 -8.82 -12.71
CA TYR A 77 0.38 -9.07 -14.12
C TYR A 77 0.67 -10.56 -14.33
N ILE A 78 0.01 -11.15 -15.31
CA ILE A 78 0.31 -12.51 -15.79
C ILE A 78 1.18 -12.46 -17.05
N GLU A 79 1.39 -13.62 -17.67
CA GLU A 79 2.13 -13.73 -18.93
C GLU A 79 1.61 -12.74 -19.99
N TYR A 80 2.52 -12.26 -20.84
CA TYR A 80 2.25 -11.29 -21.90
C TYR A 80 1.78 -9.91 -21.42
N GLY A 81 1.91 -9.62 -20.12
CA GLY A 81 1.58 -8.31 -19.55
C GLY A 81 0.08 -8.07 -19.36
N LYS A 82 -0.75 -9.12 -19.50
CA LYS A 82 -2.17 -9.03 -19.15
C LYS A 82 -2.31 -8.79 -17.64
N MET A 83 -3.23 -7.92 -17.28
CA MET A 83 -3.54 -7.59 -15.89
C MET A 83 -4.79 -8.36 -15.44
N GLU A 84 -4.74 -8.92 -14.24
CA GLU A 84 -5.85 -9.60 -13.57
C GLU A 84 -6.17 -8.89 -12.26
N TRP A 85 -7.45 -8.57 -12.05
CA TRP A 85 -7.91 -7.85 -10.87
C TRP A 85 -7.86 -8.74 -9.61
N VAL A 86 -7.52 -8.13 -8.48
CA VAL A 86 -7.52 -8.78 -7.16
C VAL A 86 -8.56 -8.10 -6.29
N VAL A 87 -9.50 -8.88 -5.78
CA VAL A 87 -10.44 -8.43 -4.75
C VAL A 87 -9.82 -8.74 -3.38
N LEU A 88 -9.33 -7.70 -2.70
CA LEU A 88 -8.51 -7.83 -1.48
C LEU A 88 -9.30 -8.46 -0.31
N ASP A 89 -10.61 -8.29 -0.25
CA ASP A 89 -11.50 -8.86 0.77
C ASP A 89 -12.18 -10.17 0.35
N SER A 90 -11.72 -10.80 -0.74
CA SER A 90 -12.30 -12.03 -1.30
C SER A 90 -12.15 -13.30 -0.44
N LYS A 91 -11.47 -13.22 0.70
CA LYS A 91 -11.05 -14.36 1.55
C LYS A 91 -10.06 -15.31 0.88
N THR A 92 -9.59 -14.99 -0.32
CA THR A 92 -8.48 -15.68 -0.97
C THR A 92 -7.19 -15.23 -0.33
N THR A 93 -6.29 -16.16 -0.03
CA THR A 93 -4.95 -15.79 0.45
C THR A 93 -4.20 -15.08 -0.67
N ILE A 94 -3.76 -13.85 -0.41
CA ILE A 94 -2.99 -13.01 -1.33
C ILE A 94 -1.58 -12.88 -0.73
N GLN A 95 -0.58 -13.06 -1.58
CA GLN A 95 0.81 -12.80 -1.23
C GLN A 95 1.21 -11.43 -1.78
N ALA A 96 1.92 -10.66 -0.95
CA ALA A 96 2.49 -9.38 -1.31
C ALA A 96 4.02 -9.41 -1.17
N TRP A 97 4.71 -8.84 -2.14
CA TRP A 97 6.15 -8.60 -2.14
C TRP A 97 6.38 -7.10 -2.09
N ILE A 98 7.12 -6.65 -1.06
CA ILE A 98 7.49 -5.25 -0.86
C ILE A 98 9.01 -5.21 -0.86
N GLU A 99 9.59 -4.72 -1.94
CA GLU A 99 11.02 -4.85 -2.22
C GLU A 99 11.63 -3.47 -2.43
N TYR A 100 12.64 -3.14 -1.64
CA TYR A 100 13.35 -1.87 -1.72
C TYR A 100 14.82 -2.09 -2.08
N ASP A 101 15.24 -1.52 -3.21
CA ASP A 101 16.65 -1.43 -3.60
C ASP A 101 17.27 -0.16 -3.00
N GLY A 102 18.13 -0.34 -2.01
CA GLY A 102 18.78 0.78 -1.32
C GLY A 102 19.85 1.52 -2.14
N GLN A 103 20.38 0.93 -3.21
CA GLN A 103 21.33 1.58 -4.12
C GLN A 103 20.59 2.40 -5.18
N MET A 104 19.61 1.78 -5.85
CA MET A 104 18.81 2.44 -6.87
C MET A 104 17.74 3.36 -6.30
N LYS A 105 17.49 3.30 -4.99
CA LYS A 105 16.40 4.03 -4.30
C LYS A 105 15.05 3.70 -4.92
N GLN A 106 14.82 2.42 -5.21
CA GLN A 106 13.64 1.96 -5.94
C GLN A 106 12.78 1.07 -5.05
N LEU A 107 11.48 1.35 -4.99
CA LEU A 107 10.50 0.53 -4.30
C LEU A 107 9.58 -0.16 -5.32
N ASN A 108 9.48 -1.48 -5.18
CA ASN A 108 8.56 -2.32 -5.94
C ASN A 108 7.54 -2.94 -4.99
N VAL A 109 6.26 -2.85 -5.37
CA VAL A 109 5.18 -3.56 -4.70
C VAL A 109 4.50 -4.46 -5.70
N THR A 110 4.42 -5.74 -5.38
CA THR A 110 3.77 -6.77 -6.19
C THR A 110 2.77 -7.51 -5.33
N ILE A 111 1.60 -7.84 -5.87
CA ILE A 111 0.64 -8.74 -5.22
C ILE A 111 0.26 -9.86 -6.19
N ALA A 112 -0.18 -11.00 -5.68
CA ALA A 112 -0.84 -12.07 -6.44
C ALA A 112 -1.60 -13.01 -5.50
N PRO A 113 -2.63 -13.74 -5.95
CA PRO A 113 -3.18 -14.86 -5.19
C PRO A 113 -2.08 -15.87 -4.86
N LEU A 114 -2.11 -16.47 -3.66
CA LEU A 114 -1.12 -17.48 -3.25
C LEU A 114 -1.12 -18.72 -4.16
N SER A 115 -2.22 -18.97 -4.87
CA SER A 115 -2.33 -20.03 -5.88
C SER A 115 -1.57 -19.72 -7.18
N HIS A 116 -1.12 -18.48 -7.38
CA HIS A 116 -0.26 -18.12 -8.50
C HIS A 116 1.16 -18.66 -8.24
N PRO A 117 1.77 -19.39 -9.18
CA PRO A 117 2.91 -20.25 -8.88
C PRO A 117 4.20 -19.50 -8.54
N LEU A 118 4.36 -18.26 -9.00
CA LEU A 118 5.56 -17.44 -8.79
C LEU A 118 5.18 -15.98 -8.59
N GLN A 119 6.11 -15.18 -8.05
CA GLN A 119 5.99 -13.73 -8.05
C GLN A 119 5.86 -13.22 -9.50
N PRO A 120 4.87 -12.36 -9.80
CA PRO A 120 4.79 -11.69 -11.09
C PRO A 120 6.08 -10.94 -11.45
N ASN A 121 6.55 -11.11 -12.69
CA ASN A 121 7.77 -10.44 -13.18
C ASN A 121 7.62 -8.90 -13.31
N ARG A 122 6.39 -8.41 -13.24
CA ARG A 122 6.08 -6.98 -13.28
C ARG A 122 5.37 -6.59 -11.99
N SER A 123 5.96 -5.63 -11.28
CA SER A 123 5.37 -5.05 -10.07
C SER A 123 4.11 -4.25 -10.39
N LEU A 124 3.18 -4.24 -9.44
CA LEU A 124 1.97 -3.41 -9.49
C LEU A 124 2.33 -1.92 -9.37
N ILE A 125 3.20 -1.59 -8.41
CA ILE A 125 3.72 -0.24 -8.21
C ILE A 125 5.24 -0.28 -8.28
N HIS A 126 5.82 0.65 -9.03
CA HIS A 126 7.26 0.80 -9.24
C HIS A 126 7.59 2.29 -9.16
N ILE A 127 8.17 2.74 -8.05
CA ILE A 127 8.50 4.16 -7.85
C ILE A 127 9.89 4.36 -7.24
N PRO A 128 10.57 5.47 -7.56
CA PRO A 128 11.70 5.92 -6.78
C PRO A 128 11.21 6.33 -5.37
N LEU A 129 11.94 5.93 -4.33
CA LEU A 129 11.68 6.27 -2.93
C LEU A 129 12.99 6.61 -2.20
N ILE A 130 13.06 7.85 -1.70
CA ILE A 130 14.23 8.48 -1.06
C ILE A 130 13.85 8.92 0.35
#